data_AF-A0A0D3L2B0-F1
#
_entry.id   AF-A0A0D3L2B0-F1
#
_cell.length_a   1.000
_cell.length_b   1.000
_cell.length_c   1.000
_cell.angle_alpha   90.00
_cell.angle_beta   90.00
_cell.angle_gamma   90.00
#
_symmetry.space_group_name_H-M   'P 1'
#
loop_
_entity.id
_entity.type
_entity.pdbx_description
1 polymer ?
#
loop_
_entity_poly.entity_id
_entity_poly.type
_entity_poly.pdbx_seq_one_letter_code
_entity_poly.pdbx_strand_id
1 'polypeptide(L)'
;MPETDDLATLNSLDDAAVASILEDRYSRRRIYTRVNSMLISINPYEELGLYSTAVLDEYCRVGNGGPPPPPHAFAVAAEAFSGLLSSQSQSVLVTGESGAGKTETCRRLLQYLAHAANRGGAADTRALHEALSQTSCVLEAFGNARTVMNDNSSRYGKFLTLRYDKTARLQGASFSTFLLEQTRVVRVAPAERSFHVFYALLAGLSSTEAAELQLDCLAPNGYTYIATSDAVGGPAAADEAARDASALSEIGAALELLGTPRATQWQAWRVLAAVLRLGNVVVSAAADGGTEVWKQAAAQLLGVSHTALSSAAGGEFIQTPQTCAAAAEALYSRLFDRLVAAINDSPQVAGSDGGGEGGGGSGAGPFVGLLDIFGFEDFESNSLEQLLINFSNEHLQAIFNSIIFSAAQAEAEAEGVPPPQFDAEAVSNVSTIALFSAPHSGLFALLNEECVFPKGTDESFVAKLHAANKEHSRLSVLQPEGSAFRVAHYAGSVKYQASGFLNKNKARTRLLPREPFVATLFAQEAAAPQASA
;
A
#
# COMPACT_ATOMS: atom_id res chain seq x y z
N MET A 1 14.83 8.37 36.23
CA MET A 1 14.94 9.39 35.16
C MET A 1 13.70 10.26 35.23
N PRO A 2 13.75 11.55 34.82
CA PRO A 2 12.55 12.37 34.79
C PRO A 2 11.51 11.73 33.87
N GLU A 3 10.31 11.52 34.39
CA GLU A 3 9.16 11.09 33.59
C GLU A 3 8.80 12.24 32.67
N THR A 4 8.97 12.05 31.36
CA THR A 4 8.62 13.04 30.35
C THR A 4 7.66 12.46 29.33
N ASP A 5 6.73 13.30 28.89
CA ASP A 5 5.82 13.04 27.79
C ASP A 5 6.40 13.52 26.45
N ASP A 6 7.43 14.38 26.47
CA ASP A 6 8.11 14.91 25.29
C ASP A 6 9.62 14.85 25.44
N LEU A 7 10.27 14.05 24.59
CA LEU A 7 11.73 13.88 24.60
C LEU A 7 12.48 15.19 24.30
N ALA A 8 11.86 16.15 23.61
CA ALA A 8 12.48 17.45 23.31
C ALA A 8 12.73 18.32 24.55
N THR A 9 12.14 17.99 25.70
CA THR A 9 12.34 18.70 26.97
C THR A 9 13.63 18.32 27.71
N LEU A 10 14.37 17.33 27.21
CA LEU A 10 15.56 16.80 27.85
C LEU A 10 16.81 17.62 27.49
N ASN A 11 17.63 17.93 28.50
CA ASN A 11 18.88 18.69 28.32
C ASN A 11 19.98 17.91 27.57
N SER A 12 19.93 16.58 27.63
CA SER A 12 20.86 15.69 26.96
C SER A 12 20.11 14.48 26.43
N LEU A 13 20.23 14.23 25.13
CA LEU A 13 19.65 13.10 24.44
C LEU A 13 20.78 12.26 23.87
N ASP A 14 20.85 11.01 24.32
CA ASP A 14 21.62 9.96 23.68
C ASP A 14 20.72 8.73 23.46
N ASP A 15 21.16 7.81 22.62
CA ASP A 15 20.37 6.63 22.24
C ASP A 15 19.95 5.79 23.47
N ALA A 16 20.81 5.71 24.48
CA ALA A 16 20.54 4.95 25.72
C ALA A 16 19.47 5.63 26.58
N ALA A 17 19.50 6.96 26.67
CA ALA A 17 18.50 7.75 27.38
C ALA A 17 17.13 7.66 26.70
N VAL A 18 17.09 7.78 25.36
CA VAL A 18 15.85 7.63 24.59
C VAL A 18 15.28 6.24 24.79
N ALA A 19 16.08 5.18 24.60
CA ALA A 19 15.64 3.80 24.76
C ALA A 19 15.10 3.53 26.18
N SER A 20 15.81 3.98 27.22
CA SER A 20 15.40 3.77 28.61
C SER A 20 14.09 4.50 28.97
N ILE A 21 13.86 5.71 28.44
CA ILE A 21 12.61 6.44 28.66
C ILE A 21 11.44 5.75 27.94
N LEU A 22 11.65 5.33 26.68
CA LEU A 22 10.63 4.62 25.92
C LEU A 22 10.28 3.28 26.59
N GLU A 23 11.28 2.56 27.11
CA GLU A 23 11.08 1.30 27.85
C GLU A 23 10.31 1.51 29.17
N ASP A 24 10.66 2.53 29.97
CA ASP A 24 9.92 2.85 31.20
C ASP A 24 8.46 3.20 30.89
N ARG A 25 8.21 4.04 29.88
CA ARG A 25 6.85 4.40 29.44
C ARG A 25 6.06 3.18 28.96
N TYR A 26 6.69 2.34 28.13
CA TYR A 26 6.09 1.12 27.62
C TYR A 26 5.72 0.14 28.75
N SER A 27 6.61 -0.04 29.75
CA SER A 27 6.37 -0.89 30.92
C SER A 27 5.15 -0.44 31.75
N ARG A 28 4.80 0.84 31.66
CA ARG A 28 3.62 1.46 32.30
C ARG A 28 2.41 1.53 31.37
N ARG A 29 2.43 0.80 30.25
CA ARG A 29 1.39 0.77 29.21
C ARG A 29 1.14 2.15 28.55
N ARG A 30 2.16 3.02 28.51
CA ARG A 30 2.11 4.32 27.81
C ARG A 30 2.88 4.21 26.50
N ILE A 31 2.15 3.95 25.43
CA ILE A 31 2.73 3.65 24.12
C ILE A 31 3.10 4.86 23.27
N TYR A 32 2.62 6.05 23.67
CA TYR A 32 2.79 7.29 22.93
C TYR A 32 3.77 8.22 23.63
N THR A 33 4.72 8.79 22.88
CA THR A 33 5.72 9.74 23.40
C THR A 33 5.95 10.83 22.36
N ARG A 34 5.92 12.11 22.75
CA ARG A 34 6.19 13.23 21.84
C ARG A 34 7.69 13.42 21.60
N VAL A 35 7.99 13.97 20.43
CA VAL A 35 9.26 14.62 20.12
C VAL A 35 8.90 15.91 19.40
N ASN A 36 8.66 16.98 20.16
CA ASN A 36 8.06 18.21 19.64
C ASN A 36 6.74 17.91 18.88
N SER A 37 6.65 18.26 17.60
CA SER A 37 5.47 18.00 16.75
C SER A 37 5.31 16.53 16.32
N MET A 38 6.34 15.69 16.51
CA MET A 38 6.28 14.27 16.17
C MET A 38 5.72 13.42 17.30
N LEU A 39 5.20 12.24 16.94
CA LEU A 39 4.70 11.25 17.88
C LEU A 39 5.36 9.89 17.63
N ILE A 40 6.05 9.36 18.64
CA ILE A 40 6.51 7.97 18.68
C ILE A 40 5.36 7.13 19.21
N SER A 41 5.05 6.03 18.50
CA SER A 41 4.04 5.05 18.86
C SER A 41 4.67 3.66 18.90
N ILE A 42 4.63 2.99 20.05
CA ILE A 42 5.17 1.63 20.22
C ILE A 42 4.00 0.63 20.26
N ASN A 43 3.99 -0.35 19.37
CA ASN A 43 2.91 -1.33 19.31
C ASN A 43 2.84 -2.17 20.60
N PRO A 44 1.72 -2.14 21.35
CA PRO A 44 1.57 -2.92 22.58
C PRO A 44 1.28 -4.42 22.35
N TYR A 45 0.90 -4.82 21.13
CA TYR A 45 0.39 -6.17 20.82
C TYR A 45 -0.81 -6.62 21.67
N GLU A 46 -1.52 -5.67 22.30
CA GLU A 46 -2.72 -5.90 23.10
C GLU A 46 -3.63 -4.67 23.09
N GLU A 47 -4.90 -4.85 23.45
CA GLU A 47 -5.83 -3.73 23.59
C GLU A 47 -5.67 -3.03 24.94
N LEU A 48 -5.44 -1.70 24.90
CA LEU A 48 -5.17 -0.89 26.09
C LEU A 48 -6.36 -0.02 26.55
N GLY A 49 -7.50 -0.06 25.86
CA GLY A 49 -8.67 0.76 26.19
C GLY A 49 -8.49 2.27 26.00
N LEU A 50 -7.48 2.69 25.22
CA LEU A 50 -7.09 4.10 25.04
C LEU A 50 -8.01 4.89 24.09
N TYR A 51 -8.85 4.21 23.32
CA TYR A 51 -9.55 4.80 22.16
C TYR A 51 -11.06 4.97 22.36
N SER A 52 -11.51 5.10 23.61
CA SER A 52 -12.93 5.29 23.92
C SER A 52 -13.43 6.67 23.45
N THR A 53 -14.74 6.78 23.22
CA THR A 53 -15.39 8.07 22.87
C THR A 53 -15.15 9.15 23.92
N ALA A 54 -15.04 8.77 25.20
CA ALA A 54 -14.75 9.72 26.28
C ALA A 54 -13.35 10.33 26.16
N VAL A 55 -12.34 9.50 25.82
CA VAL A 55 -10.98 9.98 25.55
C VAL A 55 -10.99 10.88 24.32
N LEU A 56 -11.66 10.45 23.25
CA LEU A 56 -11.76 11.24 22.02
C LEU A 56 -12.35 12.64 22.32
N ASP A 57 -13.43 12.71 23.08
CA ASP A 57 -14.06 13.98 23.47
C ASP A 57 -13.16 14.89 24.30
N GLU A 58 -12.24 14.33 25.09
CA GLU A 58 -11.20 15.06 25.82
C GLU A 58 -10.26 15.79 24.85
N TYR A 59 -9.70 15.10 23.85
CA TYR A 59 -8.80 15.69 22.86
C TYR A 59 -9.49 16.76 22.00
N CYS A 60 -10.77 16.62 21.73
CA CYS A 60 -11.50 17.65 21.00
C CYS A 60 -11.87 18.90 21.86
N ARG A 61 -11.65 18.90 23.19
CA ARG A 61 -11.86 20.06 24.07
C ARG A 61 -10.58 20.88 24.30
N VAL A 62 -9.45 20.42 23.76
CA VAL A 62 -8.16 21.11 23.85
C VAL A 62 -8.27 22.49 23.20
N GLY A 63 -7.99 23.54 23.98
CA GLY A 63 -8.24 24.95 23.63
C GLY A 63 -9.18 25.67 24.59
N ASN A 64 -9.95 24.95 25.43
CA ASN A 64 -10.85 25.55 26.44
C ASN A 64 -10.15 25.93 27.76
N GLY A 65 -8.84 26.19 27.76
CA GLY A 65 -8.08 26.61 28.95
C GLY A 65 -7.75 25.51 29.97
N GLY A 66 -8.02 24.24 29.65
CA GLY A 66 -7.54 23.08 30.42
C GLY A 66 -6.09 22.72 30.11
N PRO A 67 -5.42 21.91 30.97
CA PRO A 67 -4.10 21.39 30.67
C PRO A 67 -4.13 20.54 29.39
N PRO A 68 -3.05 20.55 28.57
CA PRO A 68 -2.97 19.70 27.40
C PRO A 68 -3.02 18.22 27.82
N PRO A 69 -3.79 17.38 27.12
CA PRO A 69 -3.86 15.95 27.39
C PRO A 69 -2.52 15.26 27.05
N PRO A 70 -2.29 14.04 27.55
CA PRO A 70 -1.05 13.32 27.30
C PRO A 70 -0.78 13.04 25.81
N PRO A 71 0.44 12.61 25.43
CA PRO A 71 0.75 12.19 24.07
C PRO A 71 -0.21 11.11 23.57
N HIS A 72 -0.79 11.32 22.38
CA HIS A 72 -1.71 10.36 21.76
C HIS A 72 -1.88 10.63 20.27
N ALA A 73 -2.23 9.60 19.49
CA ALA A 73 -2.63 9.77 18.09
C ALA A 73 -3.76 10.81 17.88
N PHE A 74 -4.71 10.93 18.81
CA PHE A 74 -5.79 11.91 18.74
C PHE A 74 -5.26 13.34 18.89
N ALA A 75 -4.15 13.55 19.60
CA ALA A 75 -3.51 14.86 19.69
C ALA A 75 -2.94 15.30 18.34
N VAL A 76 -2.28 14.39 17.62
CA VAL A 76 -1.78 14.65 16.25
C VAL A 76 -2.93 14.93 15.29
N ALA A 77 -4.02 14.16 15.39
CA ALA A 77 -5.21 14.41 14.59
C ALA A 77 -5.90 15.75 14.95
N ALA A 78 -5.87 16.16 16.22
CA ALA A 78 -6.37 17.45 16.69
C ALA A 78 -5.56 18.62 16.11
N GLU A 79 -4.24 18.50 16.09
CA GLU A 79 -3.34 19.48 15.47
C GLU A 79 -3.61 19.60 13.97
N ALA A 80 -3.72 18.48 13.26
CA ALA A 80 -4.09 18.48 11.84
C ALA A 80 -5.49 19.09 11.61
N PHE A 81 -6.47 18.78 12.45
CA PHE A 81 -7.79 19.38 12.34
C PHE A 81 -7.77 20.88 12.65
N SER A 82 -6.95 21.34 13.59
CA SER A 82 -6.77 22.77 13.88
C SER A 82 -6.15 23.52 12.70
N GLY A 83 -5.12 22.94 12.06
CA GLY A 83 -4.55 23.46 10.81
C GLY A 83 -5.60 23.58 9.69
N LEU A 84 -6.50 22.60 9.58
CA LEU A 84 -7.63 22.64 8.64
C LEU A 84 -8.58 23.83 8.91
N LEU A 85 -8.88 24.15 10.18
CA LEU A 85 -9.71 25.32 10.55
C LEU A 85 -9.11 26.65 10.08
N SER A 86 -7.78 26.69 9.88
CA SER A 86 -7.08 27.83 9.27
C SER A 86 -7.14 27.84 7.73
N SER A 87 -7.96 26.98 7.12
CA SER A 87 -8.08 26.77 5.66
C SER A 87 -6.81 26.25 4.98
N GLN A 88 -5.90 25.63 5.73
CA GLN A 88 -4.71 24.98 5.19
C GLN A 88 -4.91 23.47 5.13
N SER A 89 -4.60 22.86 3.98
CA SER A 89 -4.62 21.40 3.86
C SER A 89 -3.47 20.79 4.67
N GLN A 90 -3.74 19.68 5.35
CA GLN A 90 -2.80 19.01 6.23
C GLN A 90 -2.50 17.61 5.75
N SER A 91 -1.40 17.03 6.22
CA SER A 91 -1.09 15.61 6.01
C SER A 91 -0.42 15.03 7.24
N VAL A 92 -0.83 13.82 7.62
CA VAL A 92 -0.17 13.02 8.67
C VAL A 92 0.50 11.83 7.99
N LEU A 93 1.81 11.76 8.16
CA LEU A 93 2.65 10.66 7.68
C LEU A 93 2.81 9.64 8.82
N VAL A 94 2.45 8.38 8.56
CA VAL A 94 2.64 7.29 9.53
C VAL A 94 3.67 6.32 8.98
N THR A 95 4.86 6.32 9.57
CA THR A 95 5.98 5.44 9.17
C THR A 95 6.28 4.39 10.23
N GLY A 96 6.99 3.33 9.83
CA GLY A 96 7.43 2.26 10.71
C GLY A 96 7.59 0.94 9.96
N GLU A 97 8.30 0.01 10.58
CA GLU A 97 8.50 -1.34 10.05
C GLU A 97 7.18 -2.13 9.92
N SER A 98 7.21 -3.27 9.24
CA SER A 98 6.02 -4.15 9.17
C SER A 98 5.64 -4.61 10.58
N GLY A 99 4.35 -4.56 10.91
CA GLY A 99 3.86 -4.89 12.25
C GLY A 99 4.00 -3.78 13.30
N ALA A 100 4.57 -2.61 12.98
CA ALA A 100 4.74 -1.51 13.94
C ALA A 100 3.42 -0.81 14.37
N GLY A 101 2.27 -1.14 13.76
CA GLY A 101 0.97 -0.54 14.10
C GLY A 101 0.57 0.68 13.26
N LYS A 102 1.13 0.85 12.06
CA LYS A 102 0.82 1.97 11.14
C LYS A 102 -0.67 2.05 10.80
N THR A 103 -1.22 0.97 10.25
CA THR A 103 -2.63 0.88 9.82
C THR A 103 -3.58 1.14 10.97
N GLU A 104 -3.26 0.60 12.15
CA GLU A 104 -4.04 0.83 13.37
C GLU A 104 -3.99 2.30 13.81
N THR A 105 -2.80 2.91 13.79
CA THR A 105 -2.64 4.34 14.07
C THR A 105 -3.44 5.20 13.09
N CYS A 106 -3.39 4.91 11.79
CA CYS A 106 -4.20 5.57 10.76
C CYS A 106 -5.70 5.43 11.03
N ARG A 107 -6.16 4.26 11.50
CA ARG A 107 -7.56 4.04 11.91
C ARG A 107 -7.95 4.96 13.06
N ARG A 108 -7.08 5.16 14.05
CA ARG A 108 -7.32 6.07 15.19
C ARG A 108 -7.28 7.54 14.77
N LEU A 109 -6.38 7.93 13.88
CA LEU A 109 -6.38 9.28 13.28
C LEU A 109 -7.71 9.56 12.57
N LEU A 110 -8.18 8.62 11.75
CA LEU A 110 -9.46 8.73 11.05
C LEU A 110 -10.65 8.82 12.02
N GLN A 111 -10.66 7.99 13.08
CA GLN A 111 -11.70 8.00 14.11
C GLN A 111 -11.86 9.41 14.72
N TYR A 112 -10.75 10.06 15.08
CA TYR A 112 -10.76 11.42 15.59
C TYR A 112 -11.26 12.42 14.55
N LEU A 113 -10.68 12.40 13.34
CA LEU A 113 -10.99 13.36 12.27
C LEU A 113 -12.46 13.32 11.84
N ALA A 114 -13.08 12.14 11.81
CA ALA A 114 -14.50 11.97 11.55
C ALA A 114 -15.38 12.46 12.71
N HIS A 115 -14.98 12.21 13.96
CA HIS A 115 -15.73 12.66 15.14
C HIS A 115 -15.65 14.17 15.35
N ALA A 116 -14.49 14.78 15.16
CA ALA A 116 -14.30 16.22 15.29
C ALA A 116 -15.19 16.99 14.29
N ALA A 117 -15.29 16.50 13.05
CA ALA A 117 -16.17 17.05 12.02
C ALA A 117 -17.67 16.92 12.38
N ASN A 118 -18.01 15.95 13.23
CA ASN A 118 -19.37 15.58 13.58
C ASN A 118 -20.02 16.39 14.70
N ARG A 119 -19.26 17.23 15.39
CA ARG A 119 -19.79 18.07 16.49
C ARG A 119 -20.87 19.05 16.05
N GLY A 120 -21.10 19.20 14.73
CA GLY A 120 -22.22 19.93 14.13
C GLY A 120 -23.53 19.14 13.94
N GLY A 121 -23.59 17.84 14.29
CA GLY A 121 -24.86 17.07 14.37
C GLY A 121 -25.41 16.48 13.06
N ALA A 122 -24.57 16.10 12.09
CA ALA A 122 -25.02 15.54 10.81
C ALA A 122 -25.03 14.00 10.79
N ALA A 123 -26.11 13.40 10.25
CA ALA A 123 -26.23 11.95 10.07
C ALA A 123 -25.29 11.38 8.99
N ASP A 124 -24.92 12.21 8.00
CA ASP A 124 -24.19 11.81 6.80
C ASP A 124 -22.76 11.31 7.10
N THR A 125 -22.11 11.84 8.13
CA THR A 125 -20.74 11.44 8.50
C THR A 125 -20.66 10.02 9.05
N ARG A 126 -21.74 9.48 9.65
CA ARG A 126 -21.76 8.09 10.13
C ARG A 126 -21.73 7.11 8.95
N ALA A 127 -22.44 7.45 7.87
CA ALA A 127 -22.45 6.66 6.64
C ALA A 127 -21.06 6.67 5.98
N LEU A 128 -20.41 7.84 5.91
CA LEU A 128 -19.04 7.94 5.41
C LEU A 128 -18.04 7.17 6.28
N HIS A 129 -18.13 7.27 7.62
CA HIS A 129 -17.26 6.49 8.51
C HIS A 129 -17.44 4.98 8.32
N GLU A 130 -18.68 4.52 8.18
CA GLU A 130 -18.98 3.12 7.86
C GLU A 130 -18.36 2.73 6.50
N ALA A 131 -18.57 3.55 5.47
CA ALA A 131 -18.00 3.32 4.15
C ALA A 131 -16.46 3.24 4.18
N LEU A 132 -15.77 4.11 4.93
CA LEU A 132 -14.31 4.06 5.07
C LEU A 132 -13.84 2.79 5.81
N SER A 133 -14.62 2.31 6.78
CA SER A 133 -14.35 1.04 7.45
C SER A 133 -14.52 -0.14 6.49
N GLN A 134 -15.59 -0.16 5.70
CA GLN A 134 -15.84 -1.19 4.68
C GLN A 134 -14.80 -1.15 3.56
N THR A 135 -14.36 0.03 3.14
CA THR A 135 -13.24 0.18 2.19
C THR A 135 -11.99 -0.48 2.71
N SER A 136 -11.69 -0.34 4.00
CA SER A 136 -10.50 -0.98 4.59
C SER A 136 -10.64 -2.51 4.55
N CYS A 137 -11.81 -3.07 4.84
CA CYS A 137 -12.06 -4.51 4.68
C CYS A 137 -11.74 -5.01 3.25
N VAL A 138 -12.25 -4.30 2.23
CA VAL A 138 -12.00 -4.67 0.82
C VAL A 138 -10.51 -4.53 0.47
N LEU A 139 -9.88 -3.40 0.79
CA LEU A 139 -8.48 -3.18 0.43
C LEU A 139 -7.52 -4.09 1.21
N GLU A 140 -7.85 -4.49 2.44
CA GLU A 140 -7.08 -5.49 3.18
C GLU A 140 -7.23 -6.87 2.54
N ALA A 141 -8.43 -7.28 2.14
CA ALA A 141 -8.62 -8.57 1.46
C ALA A 141 -7.81 -8.69 0.16
N PHE A 142 -7.79 -7.64 -0.67
CA PHE A 142 -7.11 -7.63 -1.96
C PHE A 142 -5.65 -7.14 -1.92
N GLY A 143 -5.25 -6.45 -0.86
CA GLY A 143 -3.94 -5.79 -0.79
C GLY A 143 -3.07 -6.25 0.36
N ASN A 144 -3.59 -7.02 1.32
CA ASN A 144 -2.80 -7.57 2.41
C ASN A 144 -2.55 -9.07 2.23
N ALA A 145 -1.47 -9.53 2.85
CA ALA A 145 -1.11 -10.92 2.91
C ALA A 145 -0.37 -11.23 4.22
N ARG A 146 -0.35 -12.51 4.58
CA ARG A 146 0.47 -13.01 5.69
C ARG A 146 1.94 -13.08 5.28
N THR A 147 2.80 -12.50 6.11
CA THR A 147 4.26 -12.58 6.05
C THR A 147 4.80 -13.21 7.33
N VAL A 148 6.11 -13.46 7.39
CA VAL A 148 6.77 -13.96 8.61
C VAL A 148 6.55 -13.05 9.83
N MET A 149 6.45 -11.74 9.60
CA MET A 149 6.40 -10.74 10.67
C MET A 149 4.99 -10.27 11.02
N ASN A 150 4.02 -10.46 10.12
CA ASN A 150 2.68 -9.93 10.27
C ASN A 150 1.66 -10.74 9.45
N ASP A 151 0.64 -11.25 10.12
CA ASP A 151 -0.43 -12.04 9.48
C ASP A 151 -1.36 -11.23 8.57
N ASN A 152 -1.39 -9.91 8.70
CA ASN A 152 -2.19 -8.98 7.88
C ASN A 152 -1.30 -7.83 7.36
N SER A 153 -0.18 -8.16 6.72
CA SER A 153 0.76 -7.17 6.21
C SER A 153 0.21 -6.50 4.95
N SER A 154 0.07 -5.17 4.97
CA SER A 154 -0.22 -4.41 3.76
C SER A 154 0.91 -4.56 2.74
N ARG A 155 0.55 -4.99 1.53
CA ARG A 155 1.43 -5.16 0.37
C ARG A 155 1.10 -4.16 -0.74
N TYR A 156 0.67 -2.97 -0.33
CA TYR A 156 0.54 -1.74 -1.12
C TYR A 156 0.65 -0.53 -0.17
N GLY A 157 0.98 0.65 -0.71
CA GLY A 157 0.84 1.93 -0.02
C GLY A 157 -0.53 2.56 -0.28
N LYS A 158 -1.06 3.29 0.70
CA LYS A 158 -2.37 3.95 0.67
C LYS A 158 -2.28 5.39 1.16
N PHE A 159 -2.82 6.31 0.37
CA PHE A 159 -3.06 7.68 0.78
C PHE A 159 -4.56 7.94 0.83
N LEU A 160 -5.08 8.17 2.04
CA LEU A 160 -6.47 8.55 2.26
C LEU A 160 -6.56 10.08 2.33
N THR A 161 -7.31 10.69 1.42
CA THR A 161 -7.62 12.12 1.46
C THR A 161 -9.02 12.31 2.03
N LEU A 162 -9.15 13.03 3.15
CA LEU A 162 -10.43 13.46 3.71
C LEU A 162 -10.68 14.90 3.29
N ARG A 163 -11.78 15.15 2.58
CA ARG A 163 -12.14 16.47 2.05
C ARG A 163 -13.12 17.16 2.96
N TYR A 164 -12.87 18.43 3.26
CA TYR A 164 -13.72 19.23 4.14
C TYR A 164 -14.21 20.48 3.42
N ASP A 165 -15.38 20.97 3.83
CA ASP A 165 -15.82 22.30 3.43
C ASP A 165 -15.14 23.39 4.27
N LYS A 166 -15.40 24.66 3.93
CA LYS A 166 -14.86 25.83 4.65
C LYS A 166 -15.35 25.95 6.10
N THR A 167 -16.36 25.16 6.48
CA THR A 167 -16.88 25.07 7.85
C THR A 167 -16.36 23.83 8.59
N ALA A 168 -15.35 23.16 8.03
CA ALA A 168 -14.73 21.95 8.54
C ALA A 168 -15.68 20.76 8.72
N ARG A 169 -16.74 20.70 7.90
CA ARG A 169 -17.58 19.51 7.79
C ARG A 169 -16.96 18.57 6.77
N LEU A 170 -16.94 17.29 7.11
CA LEU A 170 -16.42 16.24 6.25
C LEU A 170 -17.38 16.05 5.06
N GLN A 171 -16.88 16.30 3.86
CA GLN A 171 -17.66 16.22 2.62
C GLN A 171 -17.53 14.86 1.96
N GLY A 172 -16.36 14.23 2.04
CA GLY A 172 -16.08 12.95 1.41
C GLY A 172 -14.62 12.57 1.55
N ALA A 173 -14.24 11.50 0.87
CA ALA A 173 -12.90 10.95 0.88
C ALA A 173 -12.48 10.42 -0.49
N SER A 174 -11.18 10.21 -0.67
CA SER A 174 -10.63 9.46 -1.79
C SER A 174 -9.40 8.68 -1.36
N PHE A 175 -9.13 7.58 -2.08
CA PHE A 175 -8.01 6.69 -1.85
C PHE A 175 -7.10 6.68 -3.08
N SER A 176 -5.83 6.98 -2.87
CA SER A 176 -4.79 6.70 -3.86
C SER A 176 -3.94 5.52 -3.37
N THR A 177 -3.68 4.55 -4.24
CA THR A 177 -2.84 3.39 -3.90
C THR A 177 -1.57 3.38 -4.73
N PHE A 178 -0.51 2.81 -4.16
CA PHE A 178 0.83 2.80 -4.75
C PHE A 178 1.51 1.46 -4.53
N LEU A 179 2.35 1.05 -5.47
CA LEU A 179 3.30 -0.06 -5.30
C LEU A 179 2.67 -1.37 -4.78
N LEU A 180 1.53 -1.79 -5.34
CA LEU A 180 1.01 -3.14 -5.09
C LEU A 180 2.11 -4.17 -5.43
N GLU A 181 2.39 -5.08 -4.51
CA GLU A 181 3.37 -6.16 -4.70
C GLU A 181 2.81 -7.25 -5.62
N GLN A 182 2.71 -6.93 -6.91
CA GLN A 182 2.13 -7.80 -7.94
C GLN A 182 2.78 -9.20 -7.98
N THR A 183 4.09 -9.29 -7.73
CA THR A 183 4.84 -10.56 -7.74
C THR A 183 4.33 -11.58 -6.72
N ARG A 184 3.69 -11.13 -5.63
CA ARG A 184 3.06 -12.01 -4.63
C ARG A 184 1.90 -12.84 -5.18
N VAL A 185 1.30 -12.39 -6.29
CA VAL A 185 0.24 -13.14 -6.98
C VAL A 185 0.76 -14.48 -7.50
N VAL A 186 2.02 -14.55 -7.94
CA VAL A 186 2.56 -15.70 -8.66
C VAL A 186 3.68 -16.40 -7.91
N ARG A 187 4.24 -15.76 -6.89
CA ARG A 187 5.33 -16.28 -6.06
C ARG A 187 5.12 -15.90 -4.61
N VAL A 188 5.08 -16.92 -3.76
CA VAL A 188 4.96 -16.76 -2.31
C VAL A 188 6.23 -17.31 -1.65
N ALA A 189 6.78 -16.57 -0.69
CA ALA A 189 7.94 -17.02 0.06
C ALA A 189 7.56 -18.16 1.04
N PRO A 190 8.52 -18.99 1.48
CA PRO A 190 8.26 -19.99 2.52
C PRO A 190 7.63 -19.36 3.78
N ALA A 191 6.67 -20.06 4.38
CA ALA A 191 5.90 -19.60 5.54
C ALA A 191 5.06 -18.32 5.34
N GLU A 192 4.83 -17.88 4.10
CA GLU A 192 3.95 -16.75 3.76
C GLU A 192 2.70 -17.22 2.99
N ARG A 193 1.76 -16.29 2.76
CA ARG A 193 0.61 -16.47 1.86
C ARG A 193 0.62 -15.47 0.70
N SER A 194 -0.15 -15.79 -0.33
CA SER A 194 -0.61 -14.78 -1.29
C SER A 194 -1.69 -13.88 -0.65
N PHE A 195 -2.31 -13.00 -1.43
CA PHE A 195 -3.36 -12.09 -0.94
C PHE A 195 -4.57 -12.84 -0.36
N HIS A 196 -5.15 -12.31 0.73
CA HIS A 196 -6.21 -12.98 1.48
C HIS A 196 -7.42 -13.35 0.61
N VAL A 197 -7.77 -12.52 -0.37
CA VAL A 197 -8.93 -12.70 -1.24
C VAL A 197 -8.94 -14.05 -1.97
N PHE A 198 -7.78 -14.61 -2.34
CA PHE A 198 -7.75 -15.92 -3.00
C PHE A 198 -8.23 -17.05 -2.11
N TYR A 199 -7.89 -16.99 -0.83
CA TYR A 199 -8.25 -17.99 0.15
C TYR A 199 -9.69 -17.79 0.63
N ALA A 200 -10.10 -16.54 0.82
CA ALA A 200 -11.50 -16.19 1.06
C ALA A 200 -12.40 -16.72 -0.06
N LEU A 201 -12.00 -16.53 -1.32
CA LEU A 201 -12.70 -17.07 -2.49
C LEU A 201 -12.87 -18.59 -2.40
N LEU A 202 -11.78 -19.33 -2.24
CA LEU A 202 -11.85 -20.79 -2.21
C LEU A 202 -12.63 -21.33 -1.00
N ALA A 203 -12.54 -20.67 0.15
CA ALA A 203 -13.22 -21.10 1.37
C ALA A 203 -14.72 -20.73 1.39
N GLY A 204 -15.11 -19.64 0.72
CA GLY A 204 -16.47 -19.11 0.78
C GLY A 204 -17.40 -19.54 -0.36
N LEU A 205 -16.89 -20.12 -1.45
CA LEU A 205 -17.71 -20.54 -2.58
C LEU A 205 -18.55 -21.78 -2.27
N SER A 206 -19.80 -21.79 -2.73
CA SER A 206 -20.59 -23.02 -2.83
C SER A 206 -20.07 -23.93 -3.96
N SER A 207 -20.44 -25.20 -3.93
CA SER A 207 -20.09 -26.16 -5.00
C SER A 207 -20.59 -25.73 -6.38
N THR A 208 -21.74 -25.04 -6.44
CA THR A 208 -22.32 -24.55 -7.69
C THR A 208 -21.51 -23.37 -8.23
N GLU A 209 -21.19 -22.40 -7.38
CA GLU A 209 -20.39 -21.23 -7.77
C GLU A 209 -18.97 -21.63 -8.16
N ALA A 210 -18.37 -22.59 -7.44
CA ALA A 210 -17.07 -23.16 -7.79
C ALA A 210 -17.09 -23.81 -9.19
N ALA A 211 -18.15 -24.56 -9.53
CA ALA A 211 -18.30 -25.16 -10.86
C ALA A 211 -18.46 -24.08 -11.95
N GLU A 212 -19.22 -23.02 -11.70
CA GLU A 212 -19.40 -21.90 -12.64
C GLU A 212 -18.09 -21.11 -12.87
N LEU A 213 -17.30 -20.92 -11.81
CA LEU A 213 -15.96 -20.34 -11.88
C LEU A 213 -14.90 -21.31 -12.40
N GLN A 214 -15.31 -22.53 -12.77
CA GLN A 214 -14.43 -23.60 -13.20
C GLN A 214 -13.29 -23.75 -12.20
N LEU A 215 -13.59 -24.06 -10.94
CA LEU A 215 -12.64 -24.33 -9.86
C LEU A 215 -12.90 -25.75 -9.33
N ASP A 216 -12.13 -26.72 -9.83
CA ASP A 216 -12.36 -28.15 -9.53
C ASP A 216 -11.89 -28.57 -8.13
N CYS A 217 -11.07 -27.73 -7.49
CA CYS A 217 -10.50 -27.96 -6.18
C CYS A 217 -10.66 -26.70 -5.35
N LEU A 218 -11.27 -26.79 -4.16
CA LEU A 218 -11.37 -25.66 -3.23
C LEU A 218 -10.23 -25.63 -2.20
N ALA A 219 -9.28 -26.56 -2.29
CA ALA A 219 -8.07 -26.52 -1.47
C ALA A 219 -7.03 -25.60 -2.13
N PRO A 220 -6.42 -24.65 -1.40
CA PRO A 220 -5.35 -23.79 -1.92
C PRO A 220 -4.20 -24.55 -2.58
N ASN A 221 -3.85 -25.73 -2.05
CA ASN A 221 -2.79 -26.60 -2.60
C ASN A 221 -3.11 -27.16 -4.00
N GLY A 222 -4.33 -27.01 -4.50
CA GLY A 222 -4.70 -27.31 -5.88
C GLY A 222 -4.23 -26.26 -6.91
N TYR A 223 -3.66 -25.14 -6.46
CA TYR A 223 -3.28 -24.01 -7.32
C TYR A 223 -1.84 -23.57 -7.07
N THR A 224 -0.98 -23.68 -8.09
CA THR A 224 0.47 -23.44 -7.98
C THR A 224 0.84 -22.11 -7.34
N TYR A 225 0.11 -21.04 -7.68
CA TYR A 225 0.42 -19.68 -7.23
C TYR A 225 0.14 -19.41 -5.75
N ILE A 226 -0.79 -20.14 -5.15
CA ILE A 226 -1.21 -19.94 -3.75
C ILE A 226 -0.99 -21.19 -2.89
N ALA A 227 -0.45 -22.25 -3.48
CA ALA A 227 -0.09 -23.47 -2.78
C ALA A 227 0.90 -23.11 -1.67
N THR A 228 0.49 -23.38 -0.43
CA THR A 228 1.32 -23.12 0.75
C THR A 228 2.35 -24.23 0.85
N SER A 229 3.64 -23.87 0.87
CA SER A 229 4.76 -24.83 0.93
C SER A 229 4.86 -25.54 2.28
N ASP A 230 4.30 -24.97 3.34
CA ASP A 230 4.20 -25.59 4.66
C ASP A 230 2.81 -25.32 5.25
N ALA A 231 2.02 -26.38 5.45
CA ALA A 231 0.83 -26.29 6.26
C ALA A 231 1.27 -25.94 7.68
N VAL A 232 0.90 -24.75 8.17
CA VAL A 232 1.01 -24.41 9.59
C VAL A 232 0.02 -25.30 10.34
N GLY A 233 0.38 -26.56 10.58
CA GLY A 233 -0.47 -27.47 11.33
C GLY A 233 -0.74 -26.92 12.73
N GLY A 234 -1.98 -27.06 13.21
CA GLY A 234 -2.36 -26.66 14.58
C GLY A 234 -3.53 -25.67 14.64
N PRO A 235 -3.82 -25.12 15.84
CA PRO A 235 -4.98 -24.26 16.08
C PRO A 235 -5.01 -23.00 15.21
N ALA A 236 -3.84 -22.40 14.94
CA ALA A 236 -3.73 -21.18 14.14
C ALA A 236 -4.24 -21.35 12.70
N ALA A 237 -4.00 -22.51 12.06
CA ALA A 237 -4.55 -22.77 10.73
C ALA A 237 -6.06 -23.03 10.73
N ALA A 238 -6.60 -23.58 11.82
CA ALA A 238 -8.04 -23.76 11.94
C ALA A 238 -8.75 -22.40 12.08
N ASP A 239 -8.20 -21.49 12.90
CA ASP A 239 -8.72 -20.13 13.05
C ASP A 239 -8.56 -19.32 11.75
N GLU A 240 -7.47 -19.53 11.01
CA GLU A 240 -7.23 -18.90 9.72
C GLU A 240 -8.21 -19.40 8.65
N ALA A 241 -8.44 -20.71 8.56
CA ALA A 241 -9.45 -21.28 7.66
C ALA A 241 -10.88 -20.84 8.02
N ALA A 242 -11.21 -20.74 9.31
CA ALA A 242 -12.50 -20.23 9.76
C ALA A 242 -12.72 -18.76 9.37
N ARG A 243 -11.67 -17.93 9.48
CA ARG A 243 -11.70 -16.54 8.99
C ARG A 243 -11.88 -16.47 7.48
N ASP A 244 -11.11 -17.25 6.71
CA ASP A 244 -11.24 -17.28 5.25
C ASP A 244 -12.67 -17.70 4.82
N ALA A 245 -13.32 -18.62 5.54
CA ALA A 245 -14.66 -19.10 5.23
C ALA A 245 -15.77 -18.03 5.39
N SER A 246 -15.65 -17.10 6.35
CA SER A 246 -16.61 -15.99 6.49
C SER A 246 -16.25 -14.79 5.62
N ALA A 247 -14.96 -14.61 5.32
CA ALA A 247 -14.43 -13.43 4.65
C ALA A 247 -15.07 -13.15 3.29
N LEU A 248 -15.41 -14.17 2.49
CA LEU A 248 -15.99 -13.94 1.15
C LEU A 248 -17.32 -13.18 1.22
N SER A 249 -18.19 -13.57 2.15
CA SER A 249 -19.49 -12.94 2.35
C SER A 249 -19.33 -11.52 2.92
N GLU A 250 -18.35 -11.31 3.80
CA GLU A 250 -18.04 -10.00 4.37
C GLU A 250 -17.52 -9.04 3.29
N ILE A 251 -16.59 -9.50 2.45
CA ILE A 251 -16.08 -8.75 1.29
C ILE A 251 -17.21 -8.42 0.32
N GLY A 252 -18.09 -9.38 0.02
CA GLY A 252 -19.24 -9.16 -0.86
C GLY A 252 -20.22 -8.11 -0.32
N ALA A 253 -20.51 -8.14 0.99
CA ALA A 253 -21.36 -7.15 1.66
C ALA A 253 -20.71 -5.76 1.68
N ALA A 254 -19.40 -5.69 1.94
CA ALA A 254 -18.63 -4.44 1.90
C ALA A 254 -18.63 -3.83 0.50
N LEU A 255 -18.39 -4.64 -0.54
CA LEU A 255 -18.43 -4.21 -1.93
C LEU A 255 -19.83 -3.72 -2.34
N GLU A 256 -20.90 -4.39 -1.89
CA GLU A 256 -22.27 -3.97 -2.17
C GLU A 256 -22.60 -2.61 -1.53
N LEU A 257 -22.19 -2.39 -0.27
CA LEU A 257 -22.33 -1.09 0.40
C LEU A 257 -21.55 0.01 -0.31
N LEU A 258 -20.38 -0.32 -0.86
CA LEU A 258 -19.53 0.60 -1.62
C LEU A 258 -20.00 0.77 -3.07
N GLY A 259 -21.18 0.25 -3.45
CA GLY A 259 -21.77 0.49 -4.77
C GLY A 259 -21.28 -0.45 -5.87
N THR A 260 -20.64 -1.57 -5.50
CA THR A 260 -20.26 -2.64 -6.44
C THR A 260 -21.31 -3.75 -6.40
N PRO A 261 -22.23 -3.83 -7.37
CA PRO A 261 -23.32 -4.80 -7.36
C PRO A 261 -22.81 -6.22 -7.58
N ARG A 262 -23.58 -7.23 -7.14
CA ARG A 262 -23.21 -8.66 -7.21
C ARG A 262 -22.76 -9.12 -8.60
N ALA A 263 -23.37 -8.60 -9.67
CA ALA A 263 -22.96 -8.92 -11.04
C ALA A 263 -21.50 -8.50 -11.34
N THR A 264 -21.08 -7.33 -10.82
CA THR A 264 -19.70 -6.83 -10.94
C THR A 264 -18.75 -7.57 -10.00
N GLN A 265 -19.20 -7.89 -8.78
CA GLN A 265 -18.45 -8.74 -7.86
C GLN A 265 -18.14 -10.10 -8.51
N TRP A 266 -19.10 -10.69 -9.22
CA TRP A 266 -18.91 -11.92 -9.97
C TRP A 266 -17.82 -11.83 -11.03
N GLN A 267 -17.66 -10.67 -11.69
CA GLN A 267 -16.55 -10.46 -12.61
C GLN A 267 -15.20 -10.43 -11.89
N ALA A 268 -15.12 -9.85 -10.69
CA ALA A 268 -13.92 -9.91 -9.87
C ALA A 268 -13.58 -11.37 -9.50
N TRP A 269 -14.56 -12.17 -9.09
CA TRP A 269 -14.38 -13.60 -8.80
C TRP A 269 -13.89 -14.38 -10.03
N ARG A 270 -14.41 -14.07 -11.23
CA ARG A 270 -13.93 -14.66 -12.50
C ARG A 270 -12.47 -14.30 -12.80
N VAL A 271 -12.05 -13.07 -12.55
CA VAL A 271 -10.65 -12.65 -12.74
C VAL A 271 -9.74 -13.40 -11.76
N LEU A 272 -10.13 -13.51 -10.49
CA LEU A 272 -9.37 -14.26 -9.48
C LEU A 272 -9.27 -15.75 -9.85
N ALA A 273 -10.38 -16.37 -10.28
CA ALA A 273 -10.38 -17.75 -10.77
C ALA A 273 -9.45 -17.93 -11.99
N ALA A 274 -9.48 -16.98 -12.94
CA ALA A 274 -8.59 -17.01 -14.11
C ALA A 274 -7.11 -16.92 -13.69
N VAL A 275 -6.77 -16.07 -12.72
CA VAL A 275 -5.41 -15.97 -12.15
C VAL A 275 -4.96 -17.30 -11.55
N LEU A 276 -5.81 -17.95 -10.75
CA LEU A 276 -5.51 -19.26 -10.17
C LEU A 276 -5.28 -20.33 -11.24
N ARG A 277 -6.10 -20.34 -12.30
CA ARG A 277 -5.95 -21.29 -13.42
C ARG A 277 -4.69 -21.04 -14.26
N LEU A 278 -4.30 -19.79 -14.45
CA LEU A 278 -3.04 -19.44 -15.15
C LEU A 278 -1.82 -20.06 -14.45
N GLY A 279 -1.84 -20.19 -13.12
CA GLY A 279 -0.75 -20.83 -12.36
C GLY A 279 -0.64 -22.34 -12.57
N ASN A 280 -1.72 -22.99 -13.02
CA ASN A 280 -1.75 -24.43 -13.29
C ASN A 280 -1.44 -24.77 -14.75
N VAL A 281 -1.16 -23.78 -15.60
CA VAL A 281 -0.72 -24.00 -16.98
C VAL A 281 0.70 -24.60 -16.97
N VAL A 282 0.79 -25.92 -16.99
CA VAL A 282 2.07 -26.65 -17.14
C VAL A 282 2.41 -26.73 -18.61
N VAL A 283 3.46 -26.06 -19.05
CA VAL A 283 3.93 -26.17 -20.44
C VAL A 283 4.77 -27.42 -20.58
N SER A 284 4.11 -28.54 -20.88
CA SER A 284 4.78 -29.80 -21.20
C SER A 284 5.38 -29.73 -22.62
N ALA A 285 6.62 -30.18 -22.78
CA ALA A 285 7.25 -30.39 -24.10
C ALA A 285 6.61 -31.59 -24.85
N ALA A 286 5.84 -32.42 -24.15
CA ALA A 286 4.96 -33.41 -24.73
C ALA A 286 3.54 -32.81 -24.82
N ALA A 287 2.90 -32.93 -25.98
CA ALA A 287 1.54 -32.45 -26.21
C ALA A 287 0.51 -33.22 -25.36
N ASP A 288 0.44 -32.92 -24.07
CA ASP A 288 -0.56 -33.45 -23.17
C ASP A 288 -1.68 -32.41 -23.04
N GLY A 289 -2.91 -32.82 -23.39
CA GLY A 289 -4.07 -31.94 -23.53
C GLY A 289 -4.48 -31.12 -22.29
N GLY A 290 -3.87 -31.36 -21.13
CA GLY A 290 -4.13 -30.60 -19.89
C GLY A 290 -3.72 -29.12 -19.98
N THR A 291 -2.63 -28.81 -20.70
CA THR A 291 -2.17 -27.42 -20.87
C THR A 291 -3.23 -26.57 -21.56
N GLU A 292 -3.85 -27.10 -22.61
CA GLU A 292 -4.81 -26.38 -23.45
C GLU A 292 -6.15 -26.14 -22.74
N VAL A 293 -6.56 -27.08 -21.87
CA VAL A 293 -7.76 -26.95 -21.04
C VAL A 293 -7.66 -25.74 -20.09
N TRP A 294 -6.50 -25.54 -19.46
CA TRP A 294 -6.31 -24.40 -18.55
C TRP A 294 -6.28 -23.06 -19.28
N LYS A 295 -5.71 -23.00 -20.49
CA LYS A 295 -5.73 -21.78 -21.32
C LYS A 295 -7.15 -21.44 -21.77
N GLN A 296 -7.91 -22.44 -22.18
CA GLN A 296 -9.31 -22.26 -22.59
C GLN A 296 -10.19 -21.83 -21.41
N ALA A 297 -10.01 -22.44 -20.24
CA ALA A 297 -10.71 -22.04 -19.02
C ALA A 297 -10.42 -20.57 -18.65
N ALA A 298 -9.14 -20.18 -18.62
CA ALA A 298 -8.75 -18.80 -18.33
C ALA A 298 -9.33 -17.81 -19.37
N ALA A 299 -9.28 -18.15 -20.67
CA ALA A 299 -9.85 -17.31 -21.73
C ALA A 299 -11.39 -17.19 -21.60
N GLN A 300 -12.09 -18.28 -21.27
CA GLN A 300 -13.53 -18.29 -21.05
C GLN A 300 -13.94 -17.48 -19.81
N LEU A 301 -13.21 -17.63 -18.70
CA LEU A 301 -13.44 -16.85 -17.48
C LEU A 301 -13.26 -15.37 -17.75
N LEU A 302 -12.26 -15.01 -18.56
CA LEU A 302 -12.04 -13.67 -19.05
C LEU A 302 -12.93 -13.32 -20.26
N GLY A 303 -13.87 -14.15 -20.72
CA GLY A 303 -14.76 -13.79 -21.84
C GLY A 303 -14.06 -13.31 -23.13
N VAL A 304 -12.80 -13.68 -23.35
CA VAL A 304 -11.99 -13.31 -24.52
C VAL A 304 -11.74 -14.53 -25.38
N SER A 305 -11.61 -14.34 -26.69
CA SER A 305 -11.12 -15.41 -27.55
C SER A 305 -9.66 -15.71 -27.20
N HIS A 306 -9.26 -16.98 -27.34
CA HIS A 306 -7.87 -17.40 -27.18
C HIS A 306 -6.90 -16.56 -28.05
N THR A 307 -7.36 -16.14 -29.24
CA THR A 307 -6.60 -15.29 -30.17
C THR A 307 -6.46 -13.84 -29.70
N ALA A 308 -7.50 -13.25 -29.11
CA ALA A 308 -7.45 -11.88 -28.59
C ALA A 308 -6.51 -11.78 -27.37
N LEU A 309 -6.56 -12.79 -26.50
CA LEU A 309 -5.68 -12.91 -25.34
C LEU A 309 -4.21 -13.07 -25.76
N SER A 310 -3.94 -13.87 -26.80
CA SER A 310 -2.60 -14.04 -27.38
C SER A 310 -2.05 -12.76 -28.02
N SER A 311 -2.91 -12.02 -28.74
CA SER A 311 -2.55 -10.80 -29.47
C SER A 311 -2.28 -9.61 -28.55
N ALA A 312 -3.13 -9.40 -27.53
CA ALA A 312 -3.05 -8.26 -26.61
C ALA A 312 -1.72 -8.21 -25.83
N ALA A 313 -1.00 -9.32 -25.73
CA ALA A 313 0.29 -9.38 -25.06
C ALA A 313 1.44 -9.77 -25.99
N GLY A 314 1.35 -9.35 -27.26
CA GLY A 314 2.48 -9.37 -28.18
C GLY A 314 2.69 -10.69 -28.92
N GLY A 315 1.66 -11.54 -29.04
CA GLY A 315 1.66 -12.75 -29.88
C GLY A 315 2.14 -14.02 -29.19
N GLU A 316 2.75 -13.92 -28.00
CA GLU A 316 3.29 -15.05 -27.22
C GLU A 316 2.57 -15.26 -25.87
N PHE A 317 1.32 -14.82 -25.75
CA PHE A 317 0.65 -14.92 -24.45
C PHE A 317 0.21 -16.34 -24.14
N ILE A 318 0.54 -16.80 -22.92
CA ILE A 318 0.20 -18.11 -22.37
C ILE A 318 0.91 -19.25 -23.13
N GLN A 319 2.18 -19.06 -23.47
CA GLN A 319 3.01 -20.12 -24.06
C GLN A 319 4.00 -20.72 -23.07
N THR A 320 4.41 -19.93 -22.08
CA THR A 320 5.41 -20.31 -21.06
C THR A 320 4.91 -19.98 -19.67
N PRO A 321 5.39 -20.64 -18.61
CA PRO A 321 5.08 -20.27 -17.23
C PRO A 321 5.36 -18.80 -16.93
N GLN A 322 6.42 -18.23 -17.52
CA GLN A 322 6.80 -16.82 -17.35
C GLN A 322 5.77 -15.86 -17.94
N THR A 323 5.24 -16.17 -19.14
CA THR A 323 4.17 -15.35 -19.76
C THR A 323 2.84 -15.47 -19.00
N CYS A 324 2.53 -16.65 -18.44
CA CYS A 324 1.36 -16.86 -17.58
C CYS A 324 1.47 -16.07 -16.27
N ALA A 325 2.66 -16.03 -15.68
CA ALA A 325 2.92 -15.26 -14.47
C ALA A 325 2.74 -13.76 -14.71
N ALA A 326 3.36 -13.21 -15.77
CA ALA A 326 3.20 -11.82 -16.15
C ALA A 326 1.71 -11.46 -16.42
N ALA A 327 0.95 -12.36 -17.04
CA ALA A 327 -0.49 -12.20 -17.25
C ALA A 327 -1.29 -12.15 -15.94
N ALA A 328 -0.98 -13.04 -15.00
CA ALA A 328 -1.64 -13.10 -13.70
C ALA A 328 -1.38 -11.83 -12.87
N GLU A 329 -0.12 -11.38 -12.83
CA GLU A 329 0.27 -10.11 -12.21
C GLU A 329 -0.50 -8.92 -12.81
N ALA A 330 -0.61 -8.89 -14.16
CA ALA A 330 -1.36 -7.87 -14.90
C ALA A 330 -2.83 -7.79 -14.50
N LEU A 331 -3.49 -8.95 -14.55
CA LEU A 331 -4.92 -9.09 -14.31
C LEU A 331 -5.25 -8.69 -12.88
N TYR A 332 -4.46 -9.16 -11.92
CA TYR A 332 -4.63 -8.84 -10.52
C TYR A 332 -4.43 -7.35 -10.24
N SER A 333 -3.36 -6.75 -10.79
CA SER A 333 -3.11 -5.31 -10.62
C SER A 333 -4.26 -4.48 -11.17
N ARG A 334 -4.74 -4.78 -12.38
CA ARG A 334 -5.85 -4.05 -12.98
C ARG A 334 -7.15 -4.26 -12.20
N LEU A 335 -7.39 -5.45 -11.67
CA LEU A 335 -8.52 -5.72 -10.78
C LEU A 335 -8.44 -4.81 -9.54
N PHE A 336 -7.28 -4.76 -8.88
CA PHE A 336 -7.06 -3.90 -7.72
C PHE A 336 -7.30 -2.42 -8.04
N ASP A 337 -6.72 -1.91 -9.14
CA ASP A 337 -6.91 -0.52 -9.58
C ASP A 337 -8.39 -0.20 -9.84
N ARG A 338 -9.15 -1.13 -10.44
CA ARG A 338 -10.59 -0.95 -10.71
C ARG A 338 -11.42 -0.98 -9.43
N LEU A 339 -11.05 -1.80 -8.45
CA LEU A 339 -11.71 -1.80 -7.14
C LEU A 339 -11.49 -0.47 -6.41
N VAL A 340 -10.25 0.05 -6.43
CA VAL A 340 -9.95 1.37 -5.87
C VAL A 340 -10.74 2.47 -6.57
N ALA A 341 -10.84 2.44 -7.90
CA ALA A 341 -11.65 3.37 -8.66
C ALA A 341 -13.15 3.26 -8.31
N ALA A 342 -13.70 2.05 -8.23
CA ALA A 342 -15.10 1.83 -7.85
C ALA A 342 -15.41 2.33 -6.42
N ILE A 343 -14.46 2.16 -5.49
CA ILE A 343 -14.54 2.71 -4.14
C ILE A 343 -14.57 4.24 -4.17
N ASN A 344 -13.69 4.86 -4.95
CA ASN A 344 -13.64 6.33 -5.09
C ASN A 344 -14.87 6.90 -5.79
N ASP A 345 -15.48 6.16 -6.72
CA ASP A 345 -16.72 6.54 -7.41
C ASP A 345 -17.97 6.29 -6.54
N SER A 346 -17.84 5.57 -5.43
CA SER A 346 -18.94 5.29 -4.51
C SER A 346 -19.50 6.59 -3.92
N PRO A 347 -20.81 6.86 -4.02
CA PRO A 347 -21.40 8.06 -3.42
C PRO A 347 -21.19 8.16 -1.90
N GLN A 348 -21.09 7.01 -1.23
CA GLN A 348 -20.84 6.93 0.21
C GLN A 348 -19.42 7.36 0.61
N VAL A 349 -18.48 7.31 -0.35
CA VAL A 349 -17.07 7.68 -0.14
C VAL A 349 -16.81 9.06 -0.75
N ALA A 350 -17.19 9.27 -2.01
CA ALA A 350 -16.99 10.53 -2.72
C ALA A 350 -17.69 11.72 -2.05
N GLY A 351 -18.91 11.49 -1.53
CA GLY A 351 -19.75 12.53 -0.96
C GLY A 351 -20.55 13.36 -1.98
N SER A 352 -21.20 14.43 -1.52
CA SER A 352 -22.17 15.23 -2.28
C SER A 352 -21.57 16.08 -3.41
N ASP A 353 -20.26 16.35 -3.38
CA ASP A 353 -19.55 17.05 -4.44
C ASP A 353 -18.65 16.06 -5.21
N GLY A 354 -19.19 15.49 -6.28
CA GLY A 354 -18.51 14.61 -7.23
C GLY A 354 -17.41 15.31 -8.05
N GLY A 355 -16.45 15.94 -7.38
CA GLY A 355 -15.20 16.37 -7.99
C GLY A 355 -14.28 15.17 -8.12
N GLY A 356 -14.24 14.57 -9.32
CA GLY A 356 -13.34 13.49 -9.67
C GLY A 356 -11.87 13.84 -9.43
N GLU A 357 -11.06 12.81 -9.23
CA GLU A 357 -9.60 12.90 -9.12
C GLU A 357 -9.04 13.58 -10.39
N GLY A 358 -8.50 14.79 -10.25
CA GLY A 358 -7.84 15.46 -11.40
C GLY A 358 -7.67 16.97 -11.35
N GLY A 359 -8.12 17.68 -10.31
CA GLY A 359 -8.09 19.14 -10.29
C GLY A 359 -7.26 19.73 -9.16
N GLY A 360 -5.96 19.98 -9.40
CA GLY A 360 -5.20 21.02 -8.68
C GLY A 360 -5.68 22.44 -9.00
N GLY A 361 -6.99 22.63 -9.16
CA GLY A 361 -7.62 23.87 -9.59
C GLY A 361 -8.52 24.42 -8.49
N SER A 362 -8.06 25.50 -7.84
CA SER A 362 -8.72 26.61 -7.10
C SER A 362 -10.14 26.51 -6.50
N GLY A 363 -10.79 25.34 -6.43
CA GLY A 363 -12.18 25.18 -5.98
C GLY A 363 -12.44 23.99 -5.04
N ALA A 364 -11.46 23.11 -4.81
CA ALA A 364 -11.58 22.07 -3.79
C ALA A 364 -11.35 22.67 -2.39
N GLY A 365 -12.22 22.35 -1.43
CA GLY A 365 -12.05 22.72 -0.03
C GLY A 365 -10.76 22.12 0.59
N PRO A 366 -10.37 22.55 1.79
CA PRO A 366 -9.16 22.05 2.44
C PRO A 366 -9.31 20.54 2.75
N PHE A 367 -8.18 19.82 2.80
CA PHE A 367 -8.17 18.38 3.06
C PHE A 367 -7.21 17.97 4.17
N VAL A 368 -7.42 16.78 4.75
CA VAL A 368 -6.43 16.09 5.58
C VAL A 368 -6.04 14.77 4.89
N GLY A 369 -4.77 14.63 4.56
CA GLY A 369 -4.20 13.41 3.97
C GLY A 369 -3.61 12.49 5.05
N LEU A 370 -3.89 11.20 4.98
CA LEU A 370 -3.28 10.17 5.82
C LEU A 370 -2.46 9.23 4.93
N LEU A 371 -1.14 9.21 5.11
CA LEU A 371 -0.25 8.33 4.35
C LEU A 371 0.13 7.10 5.18
N ASP A 372 -0.33 5.92 4.73
CA ASP A 372 0.06 4.61 5.23
C ASP A 372 0.83 3.87 4.14
N ILE A 373 2.12 3.65 4.35
CA ILE A 373 3.02 3.10 3.35
C ILE A 373 3.96 2.08 3.99
N PHE A 374 4.60 1.29 3.14
CA PHE A 374 5.72 0.46 3.55
C PHE A 374 6.83 1.29 4.21
N GLY A 375 7.34 0.78 5.32
CA GLY A 375 8.61 1.24 5.84
C GLY A 375 9.76 0.81 4.95
N PHE A 376 10.96 1.23 5.32
CA PHE A 376 12.20 0.77 4.70
C PHE A 376 12.33 -0.77 4.83
N GLU A 377 12.73 -1.46 3.75
CA GLU A 377 12.89 -2.92 3.71
C GLU A 377 14.34 -3.31 3.38
N ASP A 378 14.94 -4.20 4.18
CA ASP A 378 16.20 -4.87 3.87
C ASP A 378 16.12 -6.36 4.23
N PHE A 379 16.04 -7.20 3.20
CA PHE A 379 15.96 -8.65 3.30
C PHE A 379 17.27 -9.33 2.89
N GLU A 380 17.37 -10.65 3.09
CA GLU A 380 18.52 -11.44 2.62
C GLU A 380 18.78 -11.29 1.10
N SER A 381 17.71 -11.07 0.32
CA SER A 381 17.78 -10.84 -1.12
C SER A 381 16.78 -9.76 -1.56
N ASN A 382 17.25 -8.53 -1.75
CA ASN A 382 16.44 -7.40 -2.20
C ASN A 382 16.37 -7.32 -3.73
N SER A 383 15.17 -7.11 -4.27
CA SER A 383 14.90 -7.02 -5.71
C SER A 383 14.43 -5.61 -6.11
N LEU A 384 13.96 -5.42 -7.35
CA LEU A 384 13.45 -4.16 -7.88
C LEU A 384 12.32 -3.58 -7.03
N GLU A 385 11.51 -4.44 -6.42
CA GLU A 385 10.41 -4.04 -5.54
C GLU A 385 10.92 -3.32 -4.29
N GLN A 386 11.86 -3.93 -3.55
CA GLN A 386 12.52 -3.30 -2.40
C GLN A 386 13.24 -2.02 -2.83
N LEU A 387 13.86 -2.00 -4.00
CA LEU A 387 14.52 -0.81 -4.51
C LEU A 387 13.55 0.36 -4.67
N LEU A 388 12.35 0.10 -5.22
CA LEU A 388 11.31 1.12 -5.38
C LEU A 388 10.72 1.57 -4.03
N ILE A 389 10.51 0.63 -3.11
CA ILE A 389 10.04 0.92 -1.74
C ILE A 389 11.05 1.81 -1.01
N ASN A 390 12.34 1.45 -1.06
CA ASN A 390 13.40 2.19 -0.38
C ASN A 390 13.65 3.54 -1.04
N PHE A 391 13.52 3.65 -2.36
CA PHE A 391 13.53 4.93 -3.07
C PHE A 391 12.38 5.85 -2.62
N SER A 392 11.16 5.33 -2.46
CA SER A 392 10.04 6.10 -1.91
C SER A 392 10.30 6.55 -0.47
N ASN A 393 10.86 5.67 0.38
CA ASN A 393 11.25 6.02 1.75
C ASN A 393 12.35 7.09 1.77
N GLU A 394 13.29 7.06 0.82
CA GLU A 394 14.32 8.11 0.67
C GLU A 394 13.68 9.48 0.44
N HIS A 395 12.70 9.57 -0.45
CA HIS A 395 11.95 10.81 -0.70
C HIS A 395 11.19 11.31 0.53
N LEU A 396 10.57 10.40 1.28
CA LEU A 396 9.83 10.75 2.48
C LEU A 396 10.76 11.21 3.61
N GLN A 397 11.91 10.58 3.75
CA GLN A 397 12.95 11.05 4.66
C GLN A 397 13.46 12.44 4.26
N ALA A 398 13.61 12.72 2.96
CA ALA A 398 14.01 14.05 2.50
C ALA A 398 12.96 15.12 2.81
N ILE A 399 11.66 14.80 2.63
CA ILE A 399 10.55 15.67 3.02
C ILE A 399 10.56 15.90 4.53
N PHE A 400 10.69 14.83 5.30
CA PHE A 400 10.75 14.87 6.76
C PHE A 400 11.89 15.78 7.25
N ASN A 401 13.11 15.55 6.75
CA ASN A 401 14.28 16.36 7.05
C ASN A 401 14.01 17.83 6.72
N SER A 402 13.48 18.13 5.53
CA SER A 402 13.14 19.50 5.12
C SER A 402 12.16 20.17 6.09
N ILE A 403 11.10 19.47 6.51
CA ILE A 403 10.09 20.02 7.43
C ILE A 403 10.71 20.32 8.79
N ILE A 404 11.45 19.35 9.37
CA ILE A 404 12.06 19.50 10.69
C ILE A 404 13.09 20.64 10.68
N PHE A 405 13.92 20.73 9.65
CA PHE A 405 14.93 21.78 9.55
C PHE A 405 14.32 23.16 9.33
N SER A 406 13.31 23.28 8.47
CA SER A 406 12.60 24.55 8.28
C SER A 406 11.87 25.00 9.55
N ALA A 407 11.26 24.07 10.28
CA ALA A 407 10.60 24.37 11.56
C ALA A 407 11.60 24.89 12.60
N ALA A 408 12.74 24.21 12.75
CA ALA A 408 13.79 24.62 13.69
C ALA A 408 14.39 26.00 13.35
N GLN A 409 14.55 26.31 12.05
CA GLN A 409 15.00 27.64 11.62
C GLN A 409 13.97 28.73 11.95
N ALA A 410 12.69 28.48 11.64
CA ALA A 410 11.62 29.44 11.92
C ALA A 410 11.46 29.73 13.42
N GLU A 411 11.63 28.71 14.27
CA GLU A 411 11.60 28.85 15.74
C GLU A 411 12.78 29.68 16.23
N ALA A 412 14.00 29.40 15.76
CA ALA A 412 15.19 30.18 16.11
C ALA A 412 15.06 31.66 15.70
N GLU A 413 14.53 31.92 14.50
CA GLU A 413 14.26 33.28 14.01
C GLU A 413 13.21 34.00 14.87
N ALA A 414 12.12 33.32 15.24
CA ALA A 414 11.06 33.88 16.08
C ALA A 414 11.56 34.23 17.49
N GLU A 415 12.48 33.44 18.04
CA GLU A 415 13.10 33.68 19.34
C GLU A 415 14.29 34.65 19.29
N GLY A 416 14.75 35.03 18.08
CA GLY A 416 15.90 35.91 17.89
C GLY A 416 17.24 35.26 18.28
N VAL A 417 17.33 33.93 18.19
CA VAL A 417 18.54 33.16 18.47
C VAL A 417 19.18 32.64 17.18
N PRO A 418 20.50 32.36 17.16
CA PRO A 418 21.13 31.77 15.99
C PRO A 418 20.51 30.41 15.66
N PRO A 419 20.29 30.08 14.37
CA PRO A 419 19.76 28.79 13.99
C PRO A 419 20.72 27.67 14.40
N PRO A 420 20.21 26.47 14.74
CA PRO A 420 21.04 25.35 15.13
C PRO A 420 22.02 25.00 14.00
N GLN A 421 23.30 24.86 14.37
CA GLN A 421 24.34 24.39 13.46
C GLN A 421 24.33 22.87 13.43
N PHE A 422 23.82 22.29 12.36
CA PHE A 422 23.90 20.86 12.08
C PHE A 422 24.52 20.65 10.70
N ASP A 423 25.23 19.55 10.52
CA ASP A 423 25.77 19.16 9.23
C ASP A 423 24.63 18.65 8.33
N ALA A 424 24.02 19.60 7.61
CA ALA A 424 22.94 19.32 6.69
C ALA A 424 23.38 18.36 5.57
N GLU A 425 24.67 18.33 5.19
CA GLU A 425 25.17 17.40 4.18
C GLU A 425 25.29 15.97 4.74
N ALA A 426 25.67 15.82 6.01
CA ALA A 426 25.75 14.52 6.66
C ALA A 426 24.37 13.86 6.86
N VAL A 427 23.34 14.66 7.16
CA VAL A 427 21.96 14.16 7.39
C VAL A 427 21.14 14.12 6.10
N SER A 428 21.54 14.89 5.08
CA SER A 428 20.84 14.91 3.80
C SER A 428 21.05 13.62 3.02
N ASN A 429 19.94 13.11 2.52
CA ASN A 429 19.88 11.97 1.63
C ASN A 429 19.55 12.35 0.18
N VAL A 430 19.60 13.65 -0.15
CA VAL A 430 19.37 14.17 -1.50
C VAL A 430 20.35 13.57 -2.51
N SER A 431 21.61 13.30 -2.11
CA SER A 431 22.58 12.62 -2.98
C SER A 431 22.13 11.20 -3.36
N THR A 432 21.49 10.48 -2.42
CA THR A 432 20.98 9.14 -2.69
C THR A 432 19.78 9.22 -3.65
N ILE A 433 18.86 10.18 -3.45
CA ILE A 433 17.76 10.43 -4.40
C ILE A 433 18.30 10.77 -5.80
N ALA A 434 19.35 11.60 -5.90
CA ALA A 434 19.97 11.94 -7.17
C ALA A 434 20.60 10.72 -7.86
N LEU A 435 21.24 9.81 -7.13
CA LEU A 435 21.73 8.54 -7.68
C LEU A 435 20.62 7.72 -8.35
N PHE A 436 19.41 7.74 -7.80
CA PHE A 436 18.26 7.06 -8.40
C PHE A 436 17.71 7.79 -9.64
N SER A 437 17.53 9.10 -9.50
CA SER A 437 16.65 9.90 -10.38
C SER A 437 17.37 10.83 -11.35
N ALA A 438 18.70 10.90 -11.29
CA ALA A 438 19.48 11.80 -12.15
C ALA A 438 19.14 11.56 -13.63
N PRO A 439 18.86 12.62 -14.40
CA PRO A 439 18.67 12.50 -15.83
C PRO A 439 19.90 11.87 -16.48
N HIS A 440 19.69 10.83 -17.29
CA HIS A 440 20.70 10.09 -18.06
C HIS A 440 21.69 9.21 -17.27
N SER A 441 22.12 9.58 -16.07
CA SER A 441 23.09 8.79 -15.27
C SER A 441 22.48 8.07 -14.07
N GLY A 442 21.24 8.40 -13.71
CA GLY A 442 20.56 7.81 -12.57
C GLY A 442 20.14 6.36 -12.82
N LEU A 443 19.98 5.60 -11.74
CA LEU A 443 19.63 4.19 -11.77
C LEU A 443 18.42 3.89 -12.67
N PHE A 444 17.34 4.68 -12.56
CA PHE A 444 16.14 4.45 -13.36
C PHE A 444 16.32 4.78 -14.83
N ALA A 445 17.09 5.83 -15.15
CA ALA A 445 17.39 6.18 -16.54
C ALA A 445 18.17 5.07 -17.24
N LEU A 446 19.22 4.56 -16.57
CA LEU A 446 20.06 3.48 -17.07
C LEU A 446 19.30 2.16 -17.20
N LEU A 447 18.44 1.83 -16.22
CA LEU A 447 17.58 0.65 -16.28
C LEU A 447 16.61 0.72 -17.47
N ASN A 448 16.00 1.88 -17.71
CA ASN A 448 15.08 2.09 -18.82
C ASN A 448 15.79 1.98 -20.18
N GLU A 449 16.98 2.57 -20.31
CA GLU A 449 17.81 2.44 -21.52
C GLU A 449 18.11 0.96 -21.83
N GLU A 450 18.51 0.20 -20.81
CA GLU A 450 18.85 -1.21 -20.97
C GLU A 450 17.63 -2.09 -21.24
N CYS A 451 16.43 -1.65 -20.82
CA CYS A 451 15.18 -2.29 -21.19
C CYS A 451 14.84 -2.13 -22.69
N VAL A 452 15.28 -1.05 -23.33
CA VAL A 452 15.05 -0.81 -24.77
C VAL A 452 16.16 -1.45 -25.63
N PHE A 453 17.35 -1.65 -25.06
CA PHE A 453 18.47 -2.24 -25.78
C PHE A 453 18.21 -3.72 -26.16
N PRO A 454 18.30 -4.11 -27.45
CA PRO A 454 17.93 -5.46 -27.90
C PRO A 454 18.72 -6.60 -27.25
N LYS A 455 19.94 -6.33 -26.80
CA LYS A 455 20.82 -7.30 -26.11
C LYS A 455 21.05 -6.94 -24.64
N GLY A 456 20.21 -6.08 -24.06
CA GLY A 456 20.34 -5.66 -22.66
C GLY A 456 20.12 -6.83 -21.70
N THR A 457 21.00 -6.98 -20.73
CA THR A 457 20.90 -7.95 -19.63
C THR A 457 20.98 -7.25 -18.27
N ASP A 458 20.63 -7.96 -17.20
CA ASP A 458 20.73 -7.40 -15.84
C ASP A 458 22.20 -7.10 -15.47
N GLU A 459 23.14 -7.92 -15.94
CA GLU A 459 24.59 -7.69 -15.77
C GLU A 459 25.07 -6.46 -16.55
N SER A 460 24.60 -6.28 -17.80
CA SER A 460 24.99 -5.10 -18.59
C SER A 460 24.44 -3.80 -17.99
N PHE A 461 23.25 -3.84 -17.39
CA PHE A 461 22.70 -2.76 -16.58
C PHE A 461 23.60 -2.43 -15.38
N VAL A 462 24.02 -3.43 -14.59
CA VAL A 462 24.89 -3.19 -13.42
C VAL A 462 26.26 -2.64 -13.84
N ALA A 463 26.84 -3.16 -14.92
CA ALA A 463 28.09 -2.64 -15.46
C ALA A 463 27.96 -1.18 -15.92
N LYS A 464 26.85 -0.82 -16.58
CA LYS A 464 26.56 0.56 -17.01
C LYS A 464 26.34 1.48 -15.79
N LEU A 465 25.61 1.02 -14.77
CA LEU A 465 25.42 1.73 -13.51
C LEU A 465 26.75 2.02 -12.81
N HIS A 466 27.64 1.01 -12.74
CA HIS A 466 28.97 1.17 -12.19
C HIS A 466 29.78 2.22 -12.96
N ALA A 467 29.85 2.11 -14.29
CA ALA A 467 30.64 3.01 -15.12
C ALA A 467 30.19 4.47 -15.00
N ALA A 468 28.88 4.71 -14.94
CA ALA A 468 28.31 6.05 -14.84
C ALA A 468 28.48 6.68 -13.44
N ASN A 469 28.57 5.87 -12.38
CA ASN A 469 28.50 6.34 -10.98
C ASN A 469 29.65 5.80 -10.10
N LYS A 470 30.80 5.45 -10.69
CA LYS A 470 31.91 4.79 -9.98
C LYS A 470 32.45 5.54 -8.75
N GLU A 471 32.42 6.87 -8.78
CA GLU A 471 32.91 7.75 -7.70
C GLU A 471 31.79 8.17 -6.74
N HIS A 472 30.54 7.72 -6.97
CA HIS A 472 29.40 8.13 -6.16
C HIS A 472 29.48 7.47 -4.78
N SER A 473 29.63 8.27 -3.72
CA SER A 473 29.84 7.80 -2.34
C SER A 473 28.74 6.89 -1.80
N ARG A 474 27.53 6.97 -2.38
CA ARG A 474 26.37 6.14 -2.01
C ARG A 474 26.21 4.87 -2.84
N LEU A 475 27.06 4.58 -3.82
CA LEU A 475 26.98 3.39 -4.67
C LEU A 475 28.22 2.52 -4.47
N SER A 476 28.03 1.22 -4.29
CA SER A 476 29.13 0.24 -4.32
C SER A 476 28.72 -0.96 -5.17
N VAL A 477 29.49 -1.28 -6.20
CA VAL A 477 29.25 -2.46 -7.05
C VAL A 477 30.22 -3.55 -6.61
N LEU A 478 29.66 -4.69 -6.16
CA LEU A 478 30.43 -5.75 -5.52
C LEU A 478 31.33 -6.49 -6.51
N GLN A 479 30.83 -6.70 -7.73
CA GLN A 479 31.55 -7.31 -8.86
C GLN A 479 31.08 -6.67 -10.16
N PRO A 480 31.96 -6.09 -10.99
CA PRO A 480 31.58 -5.45 -12.25
C PRO A 480 30.91 -6.39 -13.27
N GLU A 481 31.26 -7.69 -13.26
CA GLU A 481 30.59 -8.72 -14.09
C GLU A 481 29.39 -9.38 -13.38
N GLY A 482 29.10 -8.99 -12.14
CA GLY A 482 27.98 -9.52 -11.37
C GLY A 482 26.69 -8.73 -11.57
N SER A 483 25.58 -9.30 -11.11
CA SER A 483 24.26 -8.66 -11.11
C SER A 483 23.89 -8.10 -9.72
N ALA A 484 24.87 -7.66 -8.92
CA ALA A 484 24.62 -7.15 -7.57
C ALA A 484 25.31 -5.81 -7.31
N PHE A 485 24.58 -4.90 -6.65
CA PHE A 485 25.09 -3.60 -6.24
C PHE A 485 24.53 -3.24 -4.87
N ARG A 486 25.16 -2.27 -4.20
CA ARG A 486 24.76 -1.73 -2.90
C ARG A 486 24.50 -0.25 -3.02
N VAL A 487 23.44 0.20 -2.35
CA VAL A 487 23.14 1.63 -2.19
C VAL A 487 23.17 1.97 -0.70
N ALA A 488 23.84 3.06 -0.34
CA ALA A 488 23.81 3.61 1.01
C ALA A 488 22.62 4.55 1.16
N HIS A 489 21.53 4.03 1.71
CA HIS A 489 20.31 4.76 2.06
C HIS A 489 20.45 5.50 3.39
N TYR A 490 19.46 6.34 3.74
CA TYR A 490 19.41 6.97 5.07
C TYR A 490 19.36 5.95 6.22
N ALA A 491 18.71 4.80 6.01
CA ALA A 491 18.52 3.76 7.03
C ALA A 491 19.64 2.70 7.05
N GLY A 492 20.56 2.70 6.09
CA GLY A 492 21.63 1.71 6.00
C GLY A 492 22.05 1.35 4.58
N SER A 493 23.03 0.46 4.45
CA SER A 493 23.50 -0.02 3.15
C SER A 493 22.76 -1.29 2.75
N VAL A 494 21.99 -1.21 1.67
CA VAL A 494 21.16 -2.32 1.17
C VAL A 494 21.81 -2.94 -0.06
N LYS A 495 21.89 -4.27 -0.10
CA LYS A 495 22.35 -5.03 -1.28
C LYS A 495 21.16 -5.43 -2.15
N TYR A 496 21.18 -5.03 -3.42
CA TYR A 496 20.20 -5.40 -4.42
C TYR A 496 20.74 -6.44 -5.39
N GLN A 497 19.90 -7.42 -5.72
CA GLN A 497 20.15 -8.41 -6.77
C GLN A 497 19.37 -8.00 -8.02
N ALA A 498 20.09 -7.52 -9.05
CA ALA A 498 19.53 -7.02 -10.30
C ALA A 498 18.91 -8.12 -11.17
N SER A 499 19.15 -9.40 -10.89
CA SER A 499 18.56 -10.51 -11.66
C SER A 499 17.03 -10.39 -11.76
N GLY A 500 16.53 -10.29 -13.00
CA GLY A 500 15.13 -10.09 -13.32
C GLY A 500 14.67 -8.63 -13.38
N PHE A 501 15.51 -7.63 -13.11
CA PHE A 501 15.14 -6.21 -13.14
C PHE A 501 14.61 -5.79 -14.50
N LEU A 502 15.32 -6.13 -15.58
CA LEU A 502 14.90 -5.75 -16.94
C LEU A 502 13.54 -6.36 -17.26
N ASN A 503 13.32 -7.62 -16.92
CA ASN A 503 12.04 -8.30 -17.18
C ASN A 503 10.90 -7.67 -16.38
N LYS A 504 11.11 -7.40 -15.09
CA LYS A 504 10.13 -6.75 -14.22
C LYS A 504 9.78 -5.34 -14.69
N ASN A 505 10.78 -4.56 -15.10
CA ASN A 505 10.57 -3.20 -15.61
C ASN A 505 9.91 -3.21 -17.01
N LYS A 506 10.30 -4.13 -17.89
CA LYS A 506 9.65 -4.36 -19.20
C LYS A 506 8.20 -4.81 -19.04
N ALA A 507 7.89 -5.72 -18.11
CA ALA A 507 6.53 -6.15 -17.84
C ALA A 507 5.68 -4.91 -17.51
N ARG A 508 6.09 -4.11 -16.54
CA ARG A 508 5.39 -2.87 -16.15
C ARG A 508 5.14 -1.88 -17.30
N THR A 509 6.02 -1.84 -18.29
CA THR A 509 5.88 -0.95 -19.48
C THR A 509 5.15 -1.60 -20.67
N ARG A 510 5.11 -2.94 -20.75
CA ARG A 510 4.46 -3.73 -21.80
C ARG A 510 3.08 -4.27 -21.44
N LEU A 511 2.60 -4.02 -20.21
CA LEU A 511 1.40 -4.60 -19.63
C LEU A 511 0.10 -4.22 -20.38
N LEU A 512 -0.17 -4.94 -21.48
CA LEU A 512 -1.37 -4.93 -22.33
C LEU A 512 -1.70 -3.50 -22.87
N PRO A 513 -2.06 -3.31 -24.14
CA PRO A 513 -2.65 -2.03 -24.54
C PRO A 513 -3.78 -1.65 -23.55
N ARG A 514 -4.06 -0.35 -23.42
CA ARG A 514 -5.21 0.21 -22.68
C ARG A 514 -6.57 -0.23 -23.31
N GLU A 515 -6.66 -1.48 -23.75
CA GLU A 515 -7.85 -2.06 -24.32
C GLU A 515 -8.96 -2.15 -23.26
N PRO A 516 -10.23 -1.98 -23.66
CA PRO A 516 -11.36 -1.82 -22.76
C PRO A 516 -11.66 -3.03 -21.89
N PHE A 517 -10.99 -4.18 -22.03
CA PHE A 517 -11.51 -5.45 -21.52
C PHE A 517 -11.70 -5.51 -19.98
N VAL A 518 -10.66 -5.24 -19.18
CA VAL A 518 -10.84 -5.12 -17.71
C VAL A 518 -11.69 -3.89 -17.38
N ALA A 519 -11.68 -2.88 -18.25
CA ALA A 519 -12.55 -1.73 -18.08
C ALA A 519 -14.04 -2.07 -18.27
N THR A 520 -14.38 -2.97 -19.19
CA THR A 520 -15.73 -3.44 -19.51
C THR A 520 -16.26 -4.44 -18.48
N LEU A 521 -15.38 -5.15 -17.76
CA LEU A 521 -15.79 -5.99 -16.62
C LEU A 521 -16.42 -5.17 -15.48
N PHE A 522 -16.07 -3.88 -15.39
CA PHE A 522 -16.58 -2.94 -14.38
C PHE A 522 -17.37 -1.77 -14.97
N ALA A 523 -17.55 -1.72 -16.30
CA ALA A 523 -18.42 -0.73 -16.91
C ALA A 523 -19.85 -1.13 -16.55
N GLN A 524 -20.56 -0.28 -15.79
CA GLN A 524 -22.00 -0.40 -15.64
C GLN A 524 -22.60 -0.59 -17.05
N GLU A 525 -23.47 -1.58 -17.23
CA GLU A 525 -24.38 -1.57 -18.38
C GLU A 525 -25.07 -0.20 -18.36
N ALA A 526 -24.62 0.70 -19.24
CA ALA A 526 -25.33 1.94 -19.48
C ALA A 526 -26.75 1.50 -19.87
N ALA A 527 -27.72 1.82 -19.01
CA ALA A 527 -29.10 1.47 -19.18
C ALA A 527 -29.49 1.67 -20.65
N ALA A 528 -29.87 0.59 -21.32
CA ALA A 528 -30.36 0.67 -22.69
C ALA A 528 -31.45 1.75 -22.72
N PRO A 529 -31.39 2.75 -23.63
CA PRO A 529 -32.46 3.72 -23.73
C PRO A 529 -33.75 2.94 -23.99
N GLN A 530 -34.71 3.08 -23.07
CA GLN A 530 -36.05 2.57 -23.28
C GLN A 530 -36.54 3.16 -24.60
N ALA A 531 -36.66 2.31 -25.62
CA ALA A 531 -37.34 2.66 -26.85
C ALA A 531 -38.79 2.94 -26.47
N SER A 532 -39.15 4.23 -26.43
CA SER A 532 -40.53 4.66 -26.37
C SER A 532 -41.26 4.14 -27.60
N ALA A 533 -42.22 3.24 -27.40
CA ALA A 533 -43.27 2.94 -28.37
C ALA A 533 -44.37 4.00 -28.28
#